data_AF-A0A7J9ICC6-F1
#
_entry.id   AF-A0A7J9ICC6-F1
#
_cell.length_a   1.000
_cell.length_b   1.000
_cell.length_c   1.000
_cell.angle_alpha   90.00
_cell.angle_beta   90.00
_cell.angle_gamma   90.00
#
_symmetry.space_group_name_H-M   'P 1'
#
loop_
_entity.id
_entity.type
_entity.pdbx_description
1 polymer ?
#
loop_
_entity_poly.entity_id
_entity_poly.type
_entity_poly.pdbx_seq_one_letter_code
_entity_poly.pdbx_strand_id
1 'polypeptide(L)'
;MHLYWSACFAHCLDLILEEIGNKKSVRRVLDEAKKITSFIYNHTWMIDYMKRYTQGRELLLPGITRFVTNFIALESIVRSKQTLK
;
A
#
# COMPACT_ATOMS: atom_id res chain seq x y z
N MET A 1 -12.65 30.18 9.63
CA MET A 1 -12.96 28.74 9.73
C MET A 1 -13.19 28.19 8.32
N HIS A 2 -12.11 27.87 7.59
CA HIS A 2 -12.12 27.35 6.21
C HIS A 2 -11.96 25.82 6.19
N LEU A 3 -12.74 25.12 7.02
CA LEU A 3 -12.58 23.67 7.26
C LEU A 3 -13.43 22.78 6.34
N TYR A 4 -14.21 23.36 5.42
CA TYR A 4 -15.09 22.56 4.56
C TYR A 4 -14.44 22.12 3.24
N TRP A 5 -13.31 22.71 2.85
CA TRP A 5 -12.71 22.47 1.53
C TRP A 5 -11.61 21.38 1.52
N SER A 6 -11.04 21.03 2.68
CA SER A 6 -10.05 19.94 2.77
C SER A 6 -10.65 18.55 2.94
N ALA A 7 -11.96 18.45 3.19
CA ALA A 7 -12.60 17.18 3.56
C ALA A 7 -12.78 16.18 2.40
N CYS A 8 -12.92 16.58 1.13
CA CYS A 8 -13.13 15.57 0.07
C CYS A 8 -11.92 15.21 -0.76
N PHE A 9 -10.79 15.91 -0.84
CA PHE A 9 -9.77 15.43 -1.79
C PHE A 9 -9.26 14.03 -1.44
N ALA A 10 -8.98 13.78 -0.15
CA ALA A 10 -8.61 12.46 0.33
C ALA A 10 -9.76 11.44 0.20
N HIS A 11 -10.99 11.83 0.50
CA HIS A 11 -12.16 10.94 0.41
C HIS A 11 -12.54 10.60 -1.03
N CYS A 12 -12.58 11.60 -1.89
CA CYS A 12 -12.78 11.50 -3.33
C CYS A 12 -11.67 10.62 -3.97
N LEU A 13 -10.40 10.77 -3.54
CA LEU A 13 -9.31 9.89 -3.97
C LEU A 13 -9.50 8.45 -3.50
N ASP A 14 -9.92 8.24 -2.25
CA ASP A 14 -10.21 6.91 -1.71
C ASP A 14 -11.32 6.21 -2.50
N LEU A 15 -12.39 6.92 -2.86
CA LEU A 15 -13.49 6.41 -3.70
C LEU A 15 -13.04 6.05 -5.11
N ILE A 16 -12.21 6.89 -5.75
CA ILE A 16 -11.65 6.58 -7.08
C ILE A 16 -10.79 5.31 -7.01
N LEU A 17 -9.96 5.19 -5.97
CA LEU A 17 -9.12 4.02 -5.76
C LEU A 17 -9.93 2.77 -5.41
N GLU A 18 -11.05 2.92 -4.71
CA GLU A 18 -12.01 1.83 -4.48
C GLU A 18 -12.60 1.32 -5.80
N GLU A 19 -13.08 2.19 -6.67
CA GLU A 19 -13.62 1.80 -7.98
C GLU A 19 -12.57 1.11 -8.85
N ILE A 20 -11.33 1.62 -8.85
CA ILE A 20 -10.21 0.98 -9.55
C ILE A 20 -9.88 -0.38 -8.93
N GLY A 21 -9.81 -0.45 -7.61
CA GLY A 21 -9.54 -1.68 -6.84
C GLY A 21 -10.62 -2.75 -7.01
N ASN A 22 -11.85 -2.36 -7.37
CA ASN A 22 -12.97 -3.27 -7.60
C ASN A 22 -12.93 -3.96 -8.98
N LYS A 23 -12.12 -3.49 -9.93
CA LYS A 23 -11.91 -4.17 -11.21
C LYS A 23 -11.27 -5.54 -10.96
N LYS A 24 -11.84 -6.62 -11.54
CA LYS A 24 -11.41 -8.02 -11.29
C LYS A 24 -9.90 -8.25 -11.40
N SER A 25 -9.26 -7.69 -12.43
CA SER A 25 -7.81 -7.80 -12.63
C SER A 25 -7.01 -7.09 -11.54
N VAL A 26 -7.43 -5.89 -11.15
CA VAL A 26 -6.77 -5.08 -10.10
C VAL A 26 -6.97 -5.72 -8.74
N ARG A 27 -8.18 -6.16 -8.41
CA ARG A 27 -8.49 -6.84 -7.15
C ARG A 27 -7.57 -8.05 -6.92
N ARG A 28 -7.38 -8.87 -7.95
CA ARG A 28 -6.47 -10.03 -7.87
C ARG A 28 -5.04 -9.61 -7.52
N VAL A 29 -4.52 -8.55 -8.13
CA VAL A 29 -3.18 -8.04 -7.84
C VAL A 29 -3.09 -7.48 -6.42
N LEU A 30 -4.11 -6.74 -5.98
CA LEU A 30 -4.17 -6.18 -4.62
C LEU A 30 -4.26 -7.29 -3.56
N ASP A 31 -4.99 -8.37 -3.82
CA ASP A 31 -5.08 -9.52 -2.91
C ASP A 31 -3.73 -10.24 -2.78
N GLU A 32 -2.99 -10.42 -3.87
CA GLU A 32 -1.64 -10.98 -3.82
C GLU A 32 -0.65 -10.05 -3.09
N ALA A 33 -0.70 -8.74 -3.36
CA ALA A 33 0.09 -7.76 -2.64
C ALA A 33 -0.21 -7.80 -1.13
N LYS A 34 -1.49 -7.92 -0.77
CA LYS A 34 -1.91 -8.06 0.63
C LYS A 34 -1.34 -9.32 1.26
N LYS A 35 -1.39 -10.48 0.59
CA LYS A 35 -0.77 -11.72 1.09
C LYS A 35 0.73 -11.55 1.35
N ILE A 36 1.46 -10.92 0.43
CA ILE A 36 2.90 -10.65 0.57
C ILE A 36 3.15 -9.76 1.80
N THR A 37 2.41 -8.65 1.93
CA THR A 37 2.57 -7.77 3.10
C THR A 37 2.20 -8.48 4.41
N SER A 38 1.09 -9.22 4.47
CA SER A 38 0.71 -10.00 5.65
C SER A 38 1.77 -11.03 6.02
N PHE A 39 2.39 -11.70 5.04
CA PHE A 39 3.49 -12.61 5.28
C PHE A 39 4.71 -11.92 5.90
N ILE A 40 5.08 -10.75 5.36
CA ILE A 40 6.22 -9.97 5.88
C ILE A 40 5.95 -9.50 7.31
N TYR A 41 4.77 -8.94 7.58
CA TYR A 41 4.43 -8.41 8.91
C TYR A 41 4.11 -9.50 9.94
N ASN A 42 3.77 -10.73 9.52
CA ASN A 42 3.59 -11.86 10.43
C ASN A 42 4.91 -12.46 10.95
N HIS A 43 6.05 -12.08 10.36
CA HIS A 43 7.35 -12.67 10.68
C HIS A 43 8.36 -11.59 11.02
N THR A 44 8.74 -11.45 12.29
CA THR A 44 9.70 -10.42 12.76
C THR A 44 11.01 -10.44 11.97
N TRP A 45 11.54 -11.62 11.66
CA TRP A 45 12.75 -11.78 10.85
C TRP A 45 12.58 -11.26 9.41
N MET A 46 11.38 -11.37 8.83
CA MET A 46 11.07 -10.81 7.52
C MET A 46 10.95 -9.29 7.57
N ILE A 47 10.37 -8.73 8.63
CA ILE A 47 10.32 -7.27 8.84
C ILE A 47 11.74 -6.71 8.86
N ASP A 48 12.63 -7.32 9.66
CA ASP A 48 14.02 -6.88 9.77
C ASP A 48 14.79 -7.05 8.46
N TYR A 49 14.58 -8.16 7.76
CA TYR A 49 15.17 -8.40 6.45
C TYR A 49 14.72 -7.35 5.42
N MET A 50 13.42 -7.10 5.35
CA MET A 50 12.84 -6.13 4.42
C MET A 50 13.30 -4.71 4.75
N LYS A 51 13.37 -4.32 6.03
CA LYS A 51 13.91 -3.01 6.44
C LYS A 51 15.36 -2.81 6.02
N ARG A 52 16.21 -3.84 6.16
CA ARG A 52 17.61 -3.78 5.68
C ARG A 52 17.66 -3.61 4.16
N TYR A 53 16.82 -4.36 3.45
CA TYR A 53 16.77 -4.35 1.99
C TYR A 53 16.23 -3.03 1.42
N THR A 54 15.19 -2.45 2.02
CA THR A 54 14.56 -1.21 1.57
C THR A 54 15.24 0.06 2.12
N GLN A 55 16.39 -0.08 2.79
CA GLN A 55 17.09 1.01 3.47
C GLN A 55 16.20 1.75 4.49
N GLY A 56 15.37 0.99 5.22
CA GLY A 56 14.47 1.51 6.24
C GLY A 56 13.13 2.02 5.72
N ARG A 57 12.82 1.90 4.42
CA ARG A 57 11.49 2.27 3.90
C ARG A 57 10.47 1.18 4.26
N GLU A 58 9.38 1.58 4.89
CA GLU A 58 8.30 0.65 5.23
C GLU A 58 7.48 0.27 3.99
N LEU A 59 7.08 -1.00 3.92
CA LEU A 59 6.24 -1.49 2.83
C LEU A 59 4.79 -1.06 3.00
N LEU A 60 4.33 -0.92 4.25
CA LEU A 60 3.05 -0.32 4.60
C LEU A 60 3.33 1.00 5.29
N LEU A 61 2.82 2.11 4.74
CA LEU A 61 2.60 3.32 5.53
C LEU A 61 1.19 3.23 6.14
N PRO A 62 1.04 3.07 7.46
CA PRO A 62 -0.25 3.22 8.10
C PRO A 62 -0.62 4.71 8.11
N GLY A 63 -1.72 5.13 7.44
CA GLY A 63 -2.28 6.45 7.78
C GLY A 63 -3.20 7.19 6.82
N ILE A 64 -3.43 6.76 5.57
CA ILE A 64 -4.09 7.65 4.58
C ILE A 64 -5.28 7.00 3.88
N THR A 65 -6.16 6.29 4.62
CA THR A 65 -7.32 5.49 4.12
C THR A 65 -6.99 4.07 3.62
N ARG A 66 -7.98 3.16 3.71
CA ARG A 66 -7.80 1.72 3.48
C ARG A 66 -7.42 1.40 2.03
N PHE A 67 -7.96 2.12 1.04
CA PHE A 67 -7.64 1.84 -0.36
C PHE A 67 -6.31 2.44 -0.79
N VAL A 68 -6.03 3.70 -0.41
CA VAL A 68 -4.72 4.33 -0.64
C VAL A 68 -3.59 3.46 -0.06
N THR A 69 -3.78 2.91 1.14
CA THR A 69 -2.80 2.00 1.77
C THR A 69 -2.50 0.78 0.89
N ASN A 70 -3.49 0.18 0.24
CA ASN A 70 -3.28 -0.99 -0.63
C ASN A 70 -2.46 -0.64 -1.89
N PHE A 71 -2.69 0.54 -2.47
CA PHE A 71 -1.94 0.98 -3.66
C PHE A 71 -0.52 1.41 -3.30
N ILE A 72 -0.30 2.05 -2.15
CA ILE A 72 1.04 2.35 -1.64
C ILE A 72 1.82 1.06 -1.36
N ALA A 73 1.17 0.06 -0.75
CA ALA A 73 1.77 -1.24 -0.51
C ALA A 73 2.23 -1.91 -1.82
N LEU A 74 1.37 -1.88 -2.84
CA LEU A 74 1.68 -2.41 -4.16
C LEU A 74 2.85 -1.66 -4.81
N GLU A 75 2.88 -0.32 -4.73
CA GLU A 75 3.99 0.49 -5.25
C GLU A 75 5.32 0.12 -4.57
N SER A 76 5.32 0.00 -3.24
CA SER A 76 6.49 -0.40 -2.45
C SER A 76 7.01 -1.79 -2.84
N ILE A 77 6.12 -2.76 -3.10
CA ILE A 77 6.49 -4.08 -3.59
C ILE A 77 7.14 -3.99 -4.98
N VAL A 78 6.54 -3.23 -5.90
CA VAL A 78 7.06 -3.07 -7.28
C VAL A 78 8.44 -2.40 -7.26
N ARG A 79 8.62 -1.34 -6.46
CA ARG A 79 9.93 -0.68 -6.28
C ARG A 79 10.96 -1.63 -5.70
N SER A 80 10.60 -2.38 -4.67
CA SER A 80 11.49 -3.37 -4.04
C SER A 80 11.93 -4.44 -5.03
N LYS A 81 11.01 -4.89 -5.91
CA LYS A 81 11.32 -5.84 -7.00
C LYS A 81 12.27 -5.25 -8.05
N GLN A 82 12.20 -3.96 -8.36
CA GLN A 82 13.11 -3.34 -9.33
C GLN A 82 14.55 -3.25 -8.82
N THR A 83 14.72 -3.14 -7.51
CA THR A 83 16.03 -3.14 -6.84
C THR A 83 16.64 -4.55 -6.76
N LEU A 84 15.86 -5.61 -7.00
CA LEU A 84 16.25 -7.03 -6.91
C LEU A 84 17.00 -7.52 -8.18
N LYS A 85 17.67 -6.61 -8.91
CA LYS A 85 18.45 -6.95 -10.12
C LYS A 85 19.81 -7.55 -9.79
#